data_AF-R7UUI2-F1
#
_entry.id   AF-R7UUI2-F1
#
_cell.length_a   1.000
_cell.length_b   1.000
_cell.length_c   1.000
_cell.angle_alpha   90.00
_cell.angle_beta   90.00
_cell.angle_gamma   90.00
#
_symmetry.space_group_name_H-M   'P 1'
#
loop_
_entity.id
_entity.type
_entity.pdbx_description
1 polymer ?
#
loop_
_entity_poly.entity_id
_entity_poly.type
_entity_poly.pdbx_seq_one_letter_code
_entity_poly.pdbx_strand_id
1 'polypeptide(L)'
;MGALYGPAAFLWIAFGCVLGGAVHDYFSGMLSVRHNGQSIPEIVGHYLGEGSRKVMRGFSVILLLLVGVVFMMGPAELLANLGMKGIFANTSFWLAVILAYYFMATVLPVDKVIAKIYPLFGLTLLIMAVGVGGMMLVKGLPIPEITDPHSHPKGLPIWPMLFVTIACGAISGFHATQSPMMSRCLPTESYGRRVFFGAMIAEGVVALIWAAAAMSFFPNGLEGLNEVLSKGGAGLVVNEVSVGLMGTVGGMMAILGVIACPITSGDTAFRSVRLIFADAMSISQTSTKNRLMLAVPVFAVGFALTFIDFNIIWRYFAFSNQALATIVLWASAMYMVHQSKSHWLASLPATFMTAVCTTYILMAPEGLSLSAAISYPV
;
A
#
# COMPACT_ATOMS: atom_id res chain seq x y z
N MET A 1 13.05 0.91 1.06
CA MET A 1 12.94 1.66 2.33
C MET A 1 12.76 0.75 3.53
N GLY A 2 11.67 -0.01 3.67
CA GLY A 2 11.48 -0.90 4.83
C GLY A 2 12.59 -1.95 5.05
N ALA A 3 13.20 -2.46 3.96
CA ALA A 3 14.32 -3.39 4.04
C ALA A 3 15.58 -2.80 4.71
N LEU A 4 15.71 -1.47 4.82
CA LEU A 4 16.84 -0.83 5.51
C LEU A 4 16.83 -1.08 7.02
N TYR A 5 15.72 -1.53 7.60
CA TYR A 5 15.64 -1.96 9.00
C TYR A 5 16.14 -3.39 9.21
N GLY A 6 16.70 -4.02 8.16
CA GLY A 6 17.29 -5.36 8.22
C GLY A 6 16.30 -6.45 8.65
N PRO A 7 16.76 -7.48 9.38
CA PRO A 7 15.96 -8.65 9.73
C PRO A 7 14.67 -8.35 10.52
N ALA A 8 14.61 -7.21 11.23
CA ALA A 8 13.39 -6.77 11.91
C ALA A 8 12.21 -6.60 10.95
N ALA A 9 12.48 -6.25 9.68
CA ALA A 9 11.47 -6.18 8.64
C ALA A 9 10.77 -7.52 8.41
N PHE A 10 11.48 -8.66 8.48
CA PHE A 10 10.87 -9.97 8.31
C PHE A 10 9.87 -10.27 9.43
N LEU A 11 10.24 -9.95 10.67
CA LEU A 11 9.35 -10.13 11.82
C LEU A 11 8.08 -9.30 11.66
N TRP A 12 8.22 -8.04 11.29
CA TRP A 12 7.05 -7.18 11.10
C TRP A 12 6.19 -7.61 9.92
N ILE A 13 6.78 -7.97 8.76
CA ILE A 13 6.00 -8.48 7.64
C ILE A 13 5.25 -9.75 8.04
N ALA A 14 5.91 -10.72 8.68
CA ALA A 14 5.28 -11.99 9.05
C ALA A 14 4.18 -11.82 10.11
N PHE A 15 4.52 -11.24 11.27
CA PHE A 15 3.56 -11.09 12.37
C PHE A 15 2.51 -10.03 12.08
N GLY A 16 2.90 -8.90 11.48
CA GLY A 16 1.99 -7.85 11.06
C GLY A 16 0.98 -8.36 10.04
N CYS A 17 1.43 -9.11 9.03
CA CYS A 17 0.54 -9.70 8.03
C CYS A 17 -0.45 -10.69 8.65
N VAL A 18 0.00 -11.61 9.51
CA VAL A 18 -0.88 -12.66 10.07
C VAL A 18 -1.83 -12.12 11.14
N LEU A 19 -1.30 -11.34 12.09
CA LEU A 19 -2.05 -10.89 13.28
C LEU A 19 -2.79 -9.58 13.06
N GLY A 20 -2.27 -8.71 12.18
CA GLY A 20 -2.83 -7.40 11.87
C GLY A 20 -3.53 -7.36 10.51
N GLY A 21 -2.77 -7.41 9.42
CA GLY A 21 -3.26 -7.22 8.06
C GLY A 21 -4.35 -8.20 7.67
N ALA A 22 -4.15 -9.51 7.88
CA ALA A 22 -5.12 -10.52 7.45
C ALA A 22 -6.43 -10.43 8.26
N VAL A 23 -6.35 -10.04 9.53
CA VAL A 23 -7.52 -9.71 10.36
C VAL A 23 -8.21 -8.46 9.83
N HIS A 24 -7.45 -7.38 9.64
CA HIS A 24 -7.93 -6.10 9.11
C HIS A 24 -8.67 -6.27 7.78
N ASP A 25 -8.04 -6.88 6.79
CA ASP A 25 -8.58 -7.03 5.44
C ASP A 25 -9.81 -7.93 5.43
N TYR A 26 -9.76 -9.03 6.21
CA TYR A 26 -10.93 -9.90 6.36
C TYR A 26 -12.12 -9.13 6.92
N PHE A 27 -11.95 -8.38 8.01
CA PHE A 27 -13.08 -7.65 8.58
C PHE A 27 -13.51 -6.47 7.70
N SER A 28 -12.60 -5.69 7.12
CA SER A 28 -12.97 -4.57 6.24
C SER A 28 -13.79 -5.04 5.04
N GLY A 29 -13.37 -6.15 4.43
CA GLY A 29 -14.06 -6.81 3.34
C GLY A 29 -15.40 -7.38 3.75
N MET A 30 -15.43 -8.22 4.78
CA MET A 30 -16.64 -8.92 5.22
C MET A 30 -17.70 -7.96 5.79
N LEU A 31 -17.28 -6.91 6.48
CA LEU A 31 -18.19 -5.85 6.90
C LEU A 31 -18.79 -5.14 5.69
N SER A 32 -17.99 -4.85 4.66
CA SER A 32 -18.54 -4.24 3.46
C SER A 32 -19.51 -5.17 2.72
N VAL A 33 -19.22 -6.47 2.60
CA VAL A 33 -20.18 -7.48 2.08
C VAL A 33 -21.50 -7.44 2.85
N ARG A 34 -21.44 -7.48 4.18
CA ARG A 34 -22.64 -7.50 5.06
C ARG A 34 -23.40 -6.18 5.08
N HIS A 35 -22.80 -5.09 4.62
CA HIS A 35 -23.44 -3.78 4.46
C HIS A 35 -23.67 -3.44 2.98
N ASN A 36 -23.93 -4.43 2.13
CA ASN A 36 -24.27 -4.23 0.71
C ASN A 36 -23.22 -3.43 -0.09
N GLY A 37 -21.94 -3.59 0.24
CA GLY A 37 -20.84 -2.89 -0.39
C GLY A 37 -20.80 -1.40 -0.08
N GLN A 38 -21.27 -0.97 1.10
CA GLN A 38 -21.07 0.41 1.58
C GLN A 38 -19.59 0.75 1.72
N SER A 39 -19.27 2.04 1.59
CA SER A 39 -17.91 2.54 1.78
C SER A 39 -17.48 2.41 3.24
N ILE A 40 -16.18 2.22 3.48
CA ILE A 40 -15.65 2.05 4.84
C ILE A 40 -15.98 3.22 5.78
N PRO A 41 -15.95 4.50 5.35
CA PRO A 41 -16.39 5.58 6.23
C PRO A 41 -17.81 5.41 6.76
N GLU A 42 -18.75 4.90 5.96
CA GLU A 42 -20.11 4.63 6.42
C GLU A 42 -20.16 3.50 7.44
N ILE A 43 -19.43 2.42 7.18
CA ILE A 43 -19.31 1.25 8.07
C ILE A 43 -18.70 1.66 9.41
N VAL A 44 -17.61 2.43 9.39
CA VAL A 44 -17.00 3.02 10.59
C VAL A 44 -18.03 3.86 11.34
N GLY A 45 -18.87 4.63 10.64
CA GLY A 45 -19.94 5.41 11.25
C GLY A 45 -21.01 4.57 11.96
N HIS A 46 -21.37 3.40 11.41
CA HIS A 46 -22.35 2.50 12.03
C HIS A 46 -21.87 1.93 13.36
N TYR A 47 -20.55 1.71 13.51
CA TYR A 47 -19.98 1.07 14.71
C TYR A 47 -19.32 2.05 15.69
N LEU A 48 -18.76 3.16 15.21
CA LEU A 48 -18.00 4.14 16.02
C LEU A 48 -18.67 5.53 16.05
N GLY A 49 -19.84 5.69 15.44
CA GLY A 49 -20.63 6.92 15.47
C GLY A 49 -20.28 7.97 14.41
N GLU A 50 -21.10 9.02 14.35
CA GLU A 50 -21.06 10.05 13.29
C GLU A 50 -19.77 10.88 13.27
N GLY A 51 -19.16 11.11 14.44
CA GLY A 51 -17.87 11.80 14.53
C GLY A 51 -16.78 11.04 13.77
N SER A 52 -16.66 9.74 14.04
CA SER A 52 -15.72 8.82 13.39
C SER A 52 -15.99 8.74 11.88
N ARG A 53 -17.25 8.74 11.45
CA ARG A 53 -17.62 8.78 10.02
C ARG A 53 -17.02 9.99 9.31
N LYS A 54 -17.22 11.20 9.86
CA LYS A 54 -16.74 12.45 9.25
C LYS A 54 -15.21 12.49 9.15
N VAL A 55 -14.52 12.10 10.24
CA VAL A 55 -13.07 11.96 10.26
C VAL A 55 -12.61 10.97 9.18
N MET A 56 -13.24 9.79 9.13
CA MET A 56 -12.89 8.74 8.19
C MET A 56 -13.11 9.14 6.73
N ARG A 57 -14.17 9.90 6.41
CA ARG A 57 -14.40 10.43 5.05
C ARG A 57 -13.26 11.35 4.61
N GLY A 58 -12.93 12.36 5.42
CA GLY A 58 -11.84 13.30 5.12
C GLY A 58 -10.49 12.59 5.00
N PHE A 59 -10.20 11.72 5.96
CA PHE A 59 -8.94 10.98 6.00
C PHE A 59 -8.79 9.99 4.84
N SER A 60 -9.87 9.31 4.44
CA SER A 60 -9.87 8.41 3.28
C SER A 60 -9.58 9.16 1.99
N VAL A 61 -10.15 10.36 1.79
CA VAL A 61 -9.86 11.18 0.61
C VAL A 61 -8.39 11.57 0.55
N ILE A 62 -7.82 12.00 1.68
CA ILE A 62 -6.39 12.35 1.78
C ILE A 62 -5.53 11.12 1.47
N LEU A 63 -5.78 9.97 2.13
CA LEU A 63 -5.03 8.74 1.89
C LEU A 63 -5.08 8.34 0.43
N LEU A 64 -6.26 8.31 -0.19
CA LEU A 64 -6.43 7.86 -1.57
C LEU A 64 -5.77 8.79 -2.59
N LEU A 65 -5.77 10.11 -2.33
CA LEU A 65 -5.00 11.06 -3.14
C LEU A 65 -3.50 10.79 -3.03
N LEU A 66 -3.00 10.61 -1.80
CA LEU A 66 -1.58 10.29 -1.57
C LEU A 66 -1.18 8.96 -2.20
N VAL A 67 -2.00 7.91 -2.06
CA VAL A 67 -1.80 6.62 -2.74
C VAL A 67 -1.72 6.81 -4.25
N GLY A 68 -2.68 7.53 -4.82
CA GLY A 68 -2.70 7.80 -6.26
C GLY A 68 -1.42 8.47 -6.75
N VAL A 69 -0.88 9.42 -5.99
CA VAL A 69 0.37 10.12 -6.29
C VAL A 69 1.60 9.21 -6.12
N VAL A 70 1.73 8.52 -4.99
CA VAL A 70 2.85 7.59 -4.75
C VAL A 70 2.90 6.51 -5.82
N PHE A 71 1.74 5.97 -6.20
CA PHE A 71 1.61 4.87 -7.15
C PHE A 71 1.66 5.31 -8.62
N MET A 72 1.65 6.60 -8.93
CA MET A 72 2.06 7.08 -10.26
C MET A 72 3.55 7.42 -10.33
N MET A 73 4.11 7.99 -9.25
CA MET A 73 5.52 8.40 -9.22
C MET A 73 6.47 7.20 -9.19
N GLY A 74 6.19 6.19 -8.37
CA GLY A 74 7.05 5.00 -8.25
C GLY A 74 7.23 4.24 -9.58
N PRO A 75 6.16 3.87 -10.30
CA PRO A 75 6.28 3.26 -11.62
C PRO A 75 6.91 4.19 -12.67
N ALA A 76 6.66 5.50 -12.63
CA ALA A 76 7.31 6.45 -13.53
C ALA A 76 8.83 6.46 -13.34
N GLU A 77 9.30 6.45 -12.10
CA GLU A 77 10.73 6.36 -11.76
C GLU A 77 11.32 5.01 -12.21
N LEU A 78 10.62 3.90 -11.96
CA LEU A 78 11.07 2.58 -12.40
C LEU A 78 11.18 2.48 -13.94
N LEU A 79 10.19 3.01 -14.68
CA LEU A 79 10.20 3.05 -16.14
C LEU A 79 11.35 3.90 -16.70
N ALA A 80 11.64 5.05 -16.07
CA ALA A 80 12.77 5.89 -16.44
C ALA A 80 14.13 5.20 -16.22
N ASN A 81 14.22 4.33 -15.20
CA ASN A 81 15.44 3.59 -14.85
C ASN A 81 15.63 2.28 -15.63
N LEU A 82 14.83 1.98 -16.66
CA LEU A 82 15.00 0.77 -17.49
C LEU A 82 16.18 0.81 -18.46
N GLY A 83 17.03 1.84 -18.42
CA GLY A 83 18.17 1.99 -19.32
C GLY A 83 17.80 2.45 -20.74
N MET A 84 16.57 2.93 -20.94
CA MET A 84 16.13 3.56 -22.19
C MET A 84 16.81 4.92 -22.38
N LYS A 85 17.00 5.38 -23.62
CA LYS A 85 17.64 6.67 -23.94
C LYS A 85 16.62 7.72 -24.38
N GLY A 86 17.01 8.99 -24.27
CA GLY A 86 16.21 10.13 -24.75
C GLY A 86 14.97 10.38 -23.88
N ILE A 87 13.82 10.64 -24.52
CA ILE A 87 12.58 10.98 -23.80
C ILE A 87 12.10 9.87 -22.86
N PHE A 88 12.42 8.61 -23.16
CA PHE A 88 12.04 7.45 -22.35
C PHE A 88 12.87 7.29 -21.07
N ALA A 89 13.99 8.00 -20.93
CA ALA A 89 14.73 8.13 -19.66
C ALA A 89 14.14 9.20 -18.73
N ASN A 90 13.14 9.96 -19.18
CA ASN A 90 12.59 11.07 -18.42
C ASN A 90 11.39 10.61 -17.57
N THR A 91 11.53 10.69 -16.24
CA THR A 91 10.44 10.37 -15.29
C THR A 91 9.17 11.18 -15.55
N SER A 92 9.28 12.47 -15.91
CA SER A 92 8.12 13.33 -16.16
C SER A 92 7.33 12.90 -17.39
N PHE A 93 7.98 12.31 -18.40
CA PHE A 93 7.30 11.73 -19.56
C PHE A 93 6.41 10.56 -19.12
N TRP A 94 6.96 9.60 -18.38
CA TRP A 94 6.20 8.45 -17.88
C TRP A 94 5.11 8.86 -16.90
N LEU A 95 5.38 9.85 -16.04
CA LEU A 95 4.38 10.41 -15.15
C LEU A 95 3.20 11.00 -15.92
N ALA A 96 3.44 11.76 -17.00
CA ALA A 96 2.39 12.31 -17.86
C ALA A 96 1.56 11.21 -18.54
N VAL A 97 2.22 10.14 -19.01
CA VAL A 97 1.54 8.97 -19.60
C VAL A 97 0.65 8.26 -18.57
N ILE A 98 1.16 8.01 -17.35
CA ILE A 98 0.40 7.36 -16.27
C ILE A 98 -0.77 8.24 -15.83
N LEU A 99 -0.56 9.56 -15.70
CA LEU A 99 -1.61 10.50 -15.32
C LEU A 99 -2.74 10.53 -16.37
N ALA A 100 -2.39 10.55 -17.66
CA ALA A 100 -3.37 10.47 -18.74
C ALA A 100 -4.15 9.15 -18.69
N TYR A 101 -3.46 8.03 -18.47
CA TYR A 101 -4.09 6.72 -18.27
C TYR A 101 -5.05 6.74 -17.07
N TYR A 102 -4.64 7.22 -15.89
CA TYR A 102 -5.47 7.29 -14.69
C TYR A 102 -6.72 8.14 -14.89
N PHE A 103 -6.58 9.28 -15.58
CA PHE A 103 -7.71 10.15 -15.88
C PHE A 103 -8.74 9.41 -16.76
N MET A 104 -8.28 8.76 -17.82
CA MET A 104 -9.13 7.93 -18.69
C MET A 104 -9.78 6.79 -17.91
N ALA A 105 -9.01 6.04 -17.12
CA ALA A 105 -9.50 4.93 -16.32
C ALA A 105 -10.54 5.38 -15.28
N THR A 106 -10.38 6.55 -14.67
CA THR A 106 -11.32 7.05 -13.65
C THR A 106 -12.68 7.41 -14.23
N VAL A 107 -12.72 7.91 -15.47
CA VAL A 107 -13.95 8.35 -16.15
C VAL A 107 -14.64 7.18 -16.87
N LEU A 108 -13.85 6.29 -17.49
CA LEU A 108 -14.34 5.16 -18.28
C LEU A 108 -14.68 3.95 -17.39
N PRO A 109 -15.60 3.06 -17.84
CA PRO A 109 -15.87 1.79 -17.16
C PRO A 109 -14.62 0.88 -17.16
N VAL A 110 -14.38 0.19 -16.04
CA VAL A 110 -13.21 -0.71 -15.85
C VAL A 110 -13.14 -1.80 -16.92
N ASP A 111 -14.30 -2.35 -17.32
CA ASP A 111 -14.41 -3.42 -18.31
C ASP A 111 -13.89 -3.03 -19.69
N LYS A 112 -13.95 -1.73 -20.01
CA LYS A 112 -13.48 -1.20 -21.30
C LYS A 112 -11.98 -0.93 -21.32
N VAL A 113 -11.35 -0.78 -20.15
CA VAL A 113 -9.97 -0.31 -20.05
C VAL A 113 -9.03 -1.47 -19.73
N ILE A 114 -9.24 -2.17 -18.62
CA ILE A 114 -8.16 -3.01 -18.05
C ILE A 114 -8.60 -4.38 -17.53
N ALA A 115 -9.91 -4.62 -17.36
CA ALA A 115 -10.41 -5.87 -16.73
C ALA A 115 -9.90 -7.15 -17.42
N LYS A 116 -9.79 -7.15 -18.75
CA LYS A 116 -9.30 -8.32 -19.52
C LYS A 116 -7.80 -8.60 -19.34
N ILE A 117 -7.04 -7.61 -18.85
CA ILE A 117 -5.58 -7.67 -18.69
C ILE A 117 -5.21 -8.09 -17.25
N TYR A 118 -6.12 -7.98 -16.29
CA TYR A 118 -5.85 -8.37 -14.89
C TYR A 118 -5.30 -9.79 -14.70
N PRO A 119 -5.76 -10.84 -15.44
CA PRO A 119 -5.15 -12.16 -15.34
C PRO A 119 -3.67 -12.19 -15.71
N LEU A 120 -3.26 -11.37 -16.70
CA LEU A 120 -1.85 -11.24 -17.09
C LEU A 120 -1.03 -10.61 -15.96
N PHE A 121 -1.56 -9.59 -15.28
CA PHE A 121 -0.88 -8.99 -14.13
C PHE A 121 -0.76 -9.96 -12.95
N GLY A 122 -1.80 -10.77 -12.70
CA GLY A 122 -1.71 -11.86 -11.72
C GLY A 122 -0.58 -12.84 -12.06
N LEU A 123 -0.44 -13.21 -13.34
CA LEU A 123 0.63 -14.08 -13.80
C LEU A 123 2.02 -13.43 -13.64
N THR A 124 2.19 -12.17 -14.00
CA THR A 124 3.49 -11.49 -13.85
C THR A 124 3.88 -11.31 -12.38
N LEU A 125 2.93 -11.09 -11.49
CA LEU A 125 3.17 -11.08 -10.03
C LEU A 125 3.64 -12.45 -9.51
N LEU A 126 3.04 -13.55 -9.99
CA LEU A 126 3.49 -14.90 -9.64
C LEU A 126 4.89 -15.20 -10.18
N ILE A 127 5.17 -14.85 -11.44
CA ILE A 127 6.48 -15.02 -12.06
C ILE A 127 7.53 -14.20 -11.31
N MET A 128 7.20 -12.96 -10.94
CA MET A 128 8.06 -12.11 -10.14
C MET A 128 8.38 -12.75 -8.78
N ALA A 129 7.37 -13.19 -8.04
CA ALA A 129 7.55 -13.76 -6.70
C ALA A 129 8.36 -15.06 -6.74
N VAL A 130 7.92 -16.03 -7.55
CA VAL A 130 8.58 -17.34 -7.68
C VAL A 130 9.94 -17.21 -8.35
N GLY A 131 10.07 -16.32 -9.33
CA GLY A 131 11.31 -16.10 -10.06
C GLY A 131 12.39 -15.45 -9.21
N VAL A 132 12.09 -14.31 -8.56
CA VAL A 132 13.05 -13.64 -7.67
C VAL A 132 13.39 -14.57 -6.50
N GLY A 133 12.39 -15.10 -5.79
CA GLY A 133 12.62 -15.99 -4.65
C GLY A 133 13.38 -17.26 -5.01
N GLY A 134 13.03 -17.91 -6.12
CA GLY A 134 13.72 -19.11 -6.61
C GLY A 134 15.16 -18.83 -7.01
N MET A 135 15.43 -17.73 -7.72
CA MET A 135 16.79 -17.37 -8.13
C MET A 135 17.68 -16.97 -6.94
N MET A 136 17.11 -16.40 -5.88
CA MET A 136 17.87 -16.15 -4.65
C MET A 136 18.40 -17.44 -4.03
N LEU A 137 17.57 -18.50 -4.01
CA LEU A 137 17.96 -19.82 -3.50
C LEU A 137 19.01 -20.48 -4.40
N VAL A 138 18.80 -20.46 -5.73
CA VAL A 138 19.73 -21.05 -6.71
C VAL A 138 21.09 -20.36 -6.66
N LYS A 139 21.13 -19.03 -6.54
CA LYS A 139 22.38 -18.26 -6.46
C LYS A 139 23.00 -18.24 -5.06
N GLY A 140 22.32 -18.81 -4.05
CA GLY A 140 22.81 -18.87 -2.67
C GLY A 140 23.03 -17.49 -2.05
N LEU A 141 22.13 -16.53 -2.28
CA LEU A 141 22.29 -15.20 -1.70
C LEU A 141 22.27 -15.27 -0.17
N PRO A 142 23.14 -14.51 0.52
CA PRO A 142 23.23 -14.53 1.98
C PRO A 142 22.05 -13.75 2.59
N ILE A 143 20.93 -14.45 2.85
CA ILE A 143 19.78 -13.87 3.53
C ILE A 143 20.17 -13.59 4.99
N PRO A 144 20.06 -12.33 5.46
CA PRO A 144 20.45 -11.99 6.83
C PRO A 144 19.67 -12.77 7.89
N GLU A 145 20.40 -13.28 8.89
CA GLU A 145 19.81 -13.94 10.06
C GLU A 145 19.19 -12.93 11.03
N ILE A 146 18.27 -13.39 11.87
CA ILE A 146 17.61 -12.57 12.90
C ILE A 146 18.53 -12.47 14.12
N THR A 147 19.69 -11.84 13.96
CA THR A 147 20.71 -11.74 15.03
C THR A 147 20.87 -10.32 15.57
N ASP A 148 20.64 -9.28 14.75
CA ASP A 148 20.65 -7.88 15.19
C ASP A 148 19.45 -7.11 14.63
N PRO A 149 18.45 -6.76 15.46
CA PRO A 149 17.30 -5.97 15.01
C PRO A 149 17.64 -4.48 14.79
N HIS A 150 18.76 -3.95 15.29
CA HIS A 150 19.04 -2.51 15.36
C HIS A 150 19.78 -1.93 14.14
N SER A 151 19.45 -2.37 12.93
CA SER A 151 20.36 -2.22 11.79
C SER A 151 20.01 -1.10 10.78
N HIS A 152 19.30 -0.03 11.16
CA HIS A 152 19.04 1.04 10.18
C HIS A 152 20.31 1.87 9.93
N PRO A 153 20.81 2.02 8.68
CA PRO A 153 22.09 2.71 8.40
C PRO A 153 22.15 4.17 8.89
N LYS A 154 21.00 4.82 9.02
CA LYS A 154 20.85 6.19 9.57
C LYS A 154 20.52 6.25 11.07
N GLY A 155 20.59 5.13 11.79
CA GLY A 155 20.24 5.07 13.21
C GLY A 155 18.77 5.38 13.52
N LEU A 156 17.86 5.17 12.56
CA LEU A 156 16.43 5.41 12.78
C LEU A 156 15.84 4.33 13.70
N PRO A 157 14.97 4.71 14.66
CA PRO A 157 14.40 3.74 15.58
C PRO A 157 13.43 2.81 14.85
N ILE A 158 13.44 1.53 15.21
CA ILE A 158 12.51 0.53 14.67
C ILE A 158 11.06 0.90 15.04
N TRP A 159 10.84 1.17 16.33
CA TRP A 159 9.57 1.67 16.83
C TRP A 159 9.54 3.19 16.78
N PRO A 160 8.55 3.83 16.11
CA PRO A 160 7.43 3.26 15.34
C PRO A 160 7.71 3.19 13.83
N MET A 161 8.89 3.63 13.36
CA MET A 161 9.14 3.94 11.96
C MET A 161 9.05 2.72 11.03
N LEU A 162 9.52 1.54 11.45
CA LEU A 162 9.40 0.31 10.66
C LEU A 162 7.93 -0.04 10.40
N PHE A 163 7.13 0.02 11.46
CA PHE A 163 5.71 -0.35 11.45
C PHE A 163 4.87 0.56 10.56
N VAL A 164 5.29 1.83 10.42
CA VAL A 164 4.67 2.77 9.49
C VAL A 164 5.20 2.59 8.07
N THR A 165 6.50 2.37 7.91
CA THR A 165 7.16 2.28 6.59
C THR A 165 6.74 1.05 5.79
N ILE A 166 6.62 -0.12 6.44
CA ILE A 166 6.15 -1.35 5.79
C ILE A 166 4.64 -1.42 5.99
N ALA A 167 3.93 -0.89 4.99
CA ALA A 167 2.48 -0.81 4.96
C ALA A 167 1.84 -2.04 4.31
N CYS A 168 1.63 -2.04 2.98
CA CYS A 168 0.81 -3.04 2.29
C CYS A 168 1.29 -4.51 2.45
N GLY A 169 2.54 -4.75 2.84
CA GLY A 169 3.03 -6.10 3.16
C GLY A 169 2.70 -6.60 4.57
N ALA A 170 2.28 -5.72 5.49
CA ALA A 170 1.98 -6.05 6.88
C ALA A 170 0.54 -5.69 7.27
N ILE A 171 0.10 -4.47 7.02
CA ILE A 171 -1.28 -4.01 7.26
C ILE A 171 -1.55 -2.73 6.45
N SER A 172 -2.75 -2.62 5.87
CA SER A 172 -3.04 -1.59 4.89
C SER A 172 -4.42 -0.95 5.00
N GLY A 173 -4.48 0.32 5.40
CA GLY A 173 -5.73 1.08 5.39
C GLY A 173 -6.28 1.24 3.96
N PHE A 174 -5.41 1.34 2.96
CA PHE A 174 -5.82 1.39 1.57
C PHE A 174 -6.66 0.16 1.19
N HIS A 175 -6.34 -1.04 1.66
CA HIS A 175 -7.13 -2.25 1.36
C HIS A 175 -8.56 -2.15 1.87
N ALA A 176 -8.76 -1.53 3.05
CA ALA A 176 -10.09 -1.22 3.53
C ALA A 176 -10.82 -0.32 2.54
N THR A 177 -10.20 0.77 2.08
CA THR A 177 -10.85 1.69 1.12
C THR A 177 -11.25 1.02 -0.21
N GLN A 178 -10.55 -0.04 -0.61
CA GLN A 178 -10.84 -0.82 -1.83
C GLN A 178 -11.85 -1.96 -1.60
N SER A 179 -12.04 -2.38 -0.35
CA SER A 179 -12.96 -3.46 0.05
C SER A 179 -14.38 -3.33 -0.51
N PRO A 180 -15.01 -2.13 -0.63
CA PRO A 180 -16.35 -1.99 -1.20
C PRO A 180 -16.44 -2.40 -2.66
N MET A 181 -15.45 -2.08 -3.48
CA MET A 181 -15.44 -2.48 -4.89
C MET A 181 -15.35 -4.00 -5.03
N MET A 182 -14.48 -4.63 -4.24
CA MET A 182 -14.35 -6.08 -4.22
C MET A 182 -15.61 -6.77 -3.70
N SER A 183 -16.20 -6.23 -2.63
CA SER A 183 -17.41 -6.79 -1.99
C SER A 183 -18.62 -6.83 -2.92
N ARG A 184 -18.76 -5.83 -3.80
CA ARG A 184 -19.83 -5.77 -4.82
C ARG A 184 -19.66 -6.79 -5.94
N CYS A 185 -18.46 -7.36 -6.09
CA CYS A 185 -18.14 -8.34 -7.13
C CYS A 185 -18.07 -9.78 -6.59
N LEU A 186 -18.20 -9.98 -5.27
CA LEU A 186 -18.18 -11.32 -4.70
C LEU A 186 -19.47 -12.08 -5.02
N PRO A 187 -19.39 -13.31 -5.56
CA PRO A 187 -20.59 -14.10 -5.88
C PRO A 187 -21.31 -14.56 -4.61
N THR A 188 -20.55 -14.90 -3.56
CA THR A 188 -21.06 -15.33 -2.27
C THR A 188 -20.11 -14.88 -1.15
N GLU A 189 -20.67 -14.75 0.06
CA GLU A 189 -19.91 -14.38 1.26
C GLU A 189 -18.78 -15.39 1.58
N SER A 190 -18.96 -16.67 1.23
CA SER A 190 -17.95 -17.72 1.45
C SER A 190 -16.62 -17.47 0.71
N TYR A 191 -16.62 -16.67 -0.38
CA TYR A 191 -15.40 -16.28 -1.08
C TYR A 191 -14.58 -15.24 -0.30
N GLY A 192 -15.18 -14.52 0.65
CA GLY A 192 -14.54 -13.41 1.36
C GLY A 192 -13.26 -13.81 2.08
N ARG A 193 -13.18 -15.01 2.67
CA ARG A 193 -11.92 -15.51 3.27
C ARG A 193 -10.80 -15.61 2.24
N ARG A 194 -11.08 -16.13 1.04
CA ARG A 194 -10.05 -16.26 -0.01
C ARG A 194 -9.62 -14.89 -0.55
N VAL A 195 -10.58 -14.01 -0.79
CA VAL A 195 -10.35 -12.72 -1.46
C VAL A 195 -9.73 -11.68 -0.54
N PHE A 196 -10.06 -11.67 0.75
CA PHE A 196 -9.51 -10.69 1.69
C PHE A 196 -8.34 -11.27 2.49
N PHE A 197 -8.60 -12.26 3.34
CA PHE A 197 -7.55 -12.88 4.17
C PHE A 197 -6.47 -13.54 3.31
N GLY A 198 -6.88 -14.36 2.33
CA GLY A 198 -5.95 -15.10 1.48
C GLY A 198 -5.06 -14.20 0.62
N ALA A 199 -5.62 -13.12 0.07
CA ALA A 199 -4.85 -12.16 -0.71
C ALA A 199 -3.81 -11.44 0.15
N MET A 200 -4.18 -10.99 1.36
CA MET A 200 -3.24 -10.34 2.28
C MET A 200 -2.05 -11.25 2.64
N ILE A 201 -2.28 -12.54 2.90
CA ILE A 201 -1.20 -13.49 3.17
C ILE A 201 -0.30 -13.67 1.93
N ALA A 202 -0.88 -13.76 0.73
CA ALA A 202 -0.10 -13.85 -0.50
C ALA A 202 0.78 -12.62 -0.72
N GLU A 203 0.26 -11.41 -0.46
CA GLU A 203 1.04 -10.17 -0.51
C GLU A 203 2.16 -10.14 0.54
N GLY A 204 1.90 -10.63 1.75
CA GLY A 204 2.93 -10.78 2.80
C GLY A 204 4.09 -11.67 2.36
N VAL A 205 3.82 -12.78 1.66
CA VAL A 205 4.86 -13.65 1.10
C VAL A 205 5.68 -12.91 0.04
N VAL A 206 5.04 -12.17 -0.86
CA VAL A 206 5.73 -11.35 -1.87
C VAL A 206 6.60 -10.27 -1.19
N ALA A 207 6.09 -9.65 -0.14
CA ALA A 207 6.84 -8.66 0.64
C ALA A 207 8.07 -9.26 1.33
N LEU A 208 7.97 -10.48 1.89
CA LEU A 208 9.12 -11.20 2.45
C LEU A 208 10.20 -11.47 1.40
N ILE A 209 9.80 -11.95 0.22
CA ILE A 209 10.73 -12.21 -0.89
C ILE A 209 11.47 -10.93 -1.29
N TRP A 210 10.75 -9.82 -1.46
CA TRP A 210 11.36 -8.54 -1.84
C TRP A 210 12.20 -7.92 -0.73
N ALA A 211 11.81 -8.08 0.53
CA ALA A 211 12.63 -7.67 1.67
C ALA A 211 13.95 -8.46 1.67
N ALA A 212 13.90 -9.78 1.48
CA ALA A 212 15.08 -10.62 1.44
C ALA A 212 15.96 -10.29 0.24
N ALA A 213 15.39 -10.12 -0.95
CA ALA A 213 16.11 -9.73 -2.15
C ALA A 213 16.84 -8.40 -1.94
N ALA A 214 16.15 -7.39 -1.41
CA ALA A 214 16.73 -6.08 -1.17
C ALA A 214 17.88 -6.10 -0.14
N MET A 215 17.80 -6.93 0.90
CA MET A 215 18.86 -7.01 1.91
C MET A 215 20.09 -7.84 1.46
N SER A 216 19.89 -8.79 0.53
CA SER A 216 20.91 -9.81 0.21
C SER A 216 21.58 -9.61 -1.14
N PHE A 217 20.96 -8.85 -2.05
CA PHE A 217 21.43 -8.71 -3.42
C PHE A 217 22.61 -7.73 -3.58
N PHE A 218 22.59 -6.63 -2.84
CA PHE A 218 23.56 -5.55 -3.02
C PHE A 218 24.89 -5.85 -2.31
N PRO A 219 26.03 -5.44 -2.90
CA PRO A 219 27.32 -5.46 -2.22
C PRO A 219 27.25 -4.70 -0.89
N ASN A 220 27.95 -5.17 0.14
CA ASN A 220 27.94 -4.57 1.48
C ASN A 220 26.54 -4.53 2.16
N GLY A 221 25.60 -5.35 1.69
CA GLY A 221 24.28 -5.52 2.33
C GLY A 221 23.46 -4.23 2.38
N LEU A 222 23.09 -3.80 3.60
CA LEU A 222 22.21 -2.63 3.81
C LEU A 222 22.84 -1.31 3.36
N GLU A 223 24.18 -1.18 3.40
CA GLU A 223 24.87 0.03 2.94
C GLU A 223 24.76 0.18 1.42
N GLY A 224 25.03 -0.89 0.67
CA GLY A 224 24.87 -0.88 -0.79
C GLY A 224 23.42 -0.66 -1.21
N LEU A 225 22.46 -1.27 -0.50
CA LEU A 225 21.04 -0.98 -0.70
C LEU A 225 20.73 0.52 -0.51
N ASN A 226 21.25 1.13 0.56
CA ASN A 226 21.05 2.55 0.83
C ASN A 226 21.70 3.45 -0.24
N GLU A 227 22.86 3.06 -0.76
CA GLU A 227 23.53 3.77 -1.85
C GLU A 227 22.68 3.76 -3.13
N VAL A 228 22.20 2.59 -3.56
CA VAL A 228 21.36 2.48 -4.77
C VAL A 228 20.03 3.23 -4.59
N LEU A 229 19.41 3.12 -3.41
CA LEU A 229 18.20 3.90 -3.08
C LEU A 229 18.44 5.41 -3.16
N SER A 230 19.61 5.90 -2.73
CA SER A 230 19.95 7.32 -2.79
C SER A 230 20.22 7.83 -4.21
N LYS A 231 20.62 6.94 -5.13
CA LYS A 231 20.94 7.27 -6.52
C LYS A 231 19.73 7.29 -7.45
N GLY A 232 18.85 6.29 -7.35
CA GLY A 232 17.73 6.11 -8.30
C GLY A 232 16.45 5.57 -7.67
N GLY A 233 16.32 5.72 -6.34
CA GLY A 233 15.11 5.39 -5.61
C GLY A 233 14.79 3.90 -5.58
N ALA A 234 13.54 3.60 -5.21
CA ALA A 234 13.06 2.22 -5.13
C ALA A 234 12.94 1.57 -6.51
N GLY A 235 12.71 2.37 -7.56
CA GLY A 235 12.66 1.88 -8.94
C GLY A 235 13.99 1.28 -9.39
N LEU A 236 15.11 1.95 -9.14
CA LEU A 236 16.42 1.42 -9.51
C LEU A 236 16.75 0.11 -8.76
N VAL A 237 16.43 0.04 -7.47
CA VAL A 237 16.60 -1.19 -6.66
C VAL A 237 15.85 -2.36 -7.28
N VAL A 238 14.59 -2.15 -7.65
CA VAL A 238 13.76 -3.18 -8.30
C VAL A 238 14.37 -3.62 -9.63
N ASN A 239 14.87 -2.67 -10.43
CA ASN A 239 15.50 -2.97 -11.70
C ASN A 239 16.74 -3.86 -11.53
N GLU A 240 17.69 -3.42 -10.70
CA GLU A 240 18.97 -4.13 -10.51
C GLU A 240 18.76 -5.53 -9.94
N VAL A 241 17.88 -5.69 -8.95
CA VAL A 241 17.52 -6.99 -8.39
C VAL A 241 16.88 -7.89 -9.45
N SER A 242 15.91 -7.37 -10.21
CA SER A 242 15.16 -8.16 -11.19
C SER A 242 16.06 -8.65 -12.32
N VAL A 243 16.82 -7.73 -12.94
CA VAL A 243 17.72 -8.05 -14.07
C VAL A 243 18.92 -8.85 -13.59
N GLY A 244 19.48 -8.52 -12.42
CA GLY A 244 20.64 -9.20 -11.87
C GLY A 244 20.36 -10.64 -11.43
N LEU A 245 19.15 -10.92 -10.90
CA LEU A 245 18.78 -12.29 -10.51
C LEU A 245 18.23 -13.12 -11.65
N MET A 246 17.33 -12.55 -12.46
CA MET A 246 16.56 -13.31 -13.46
C MET A 246 17.03 -13.09 -14.91
N GLY A 247 18.09 -12.32 -15.13
CA GLY A 247 18.54 -11.92 -16.46
C GLY A 247 17.57 -10.94 -17.14
N THR A 248 17.83 -10.56 -18.39
CA THR A 248 17.03 -9.55 -19.09
C THR A 248 15.57 -9.97 -19.28
N VAL A 249 15.33 -11.19 -19.78
CA VAL A 249 13.96 -11.65 -20.09
C VAL A 249 13.14 -11.84 -18.81
N GLY A 250 13.70 -12.56 -17.82
CA GLY A 250 13.02 -12.79 -16.54
C GLY A 250 12.87 -11.50 -15.73
N GLY A 251 13.89 -10.63 -15.74
CA GLY A 251 13.87 -9.34 -15.07
C GLY A 251 12.80 -8.40 -15.63
N MET A 252 12.62 -8.35 -16.95
CA MET A 252 11.54 -7.57 -17.56
C MET A 252 10.15 -8.08 -17.14
N MET A 253 9.94 -9.40 -17.04
CA MET A 253 8.66 -9.94 -16.54
C MET A 253 8.43 -9.59 -15.07
N ALA A 254 9.47 -9.63 -14.24
CA ALA A 254 9.39 -9.24 -12.84
C ALA A 254 9.05 -7.75 -12.70
N ILE A 255 9.73 -6.88 -13.47
CA ILE A 255 9.48 -5.44 -13.49
C ILE A 255 8.05 -5.14 -13.96
N LEU A 256 7.53 -5.84 -14.97
CA LEU A 256 6.12 -5.70 -15.37
C LEU A 256 5.15 -6.04 -14.23
N GLY A 257 5.46 -7.05 -13.42
CA GLY A 257 4.71 -7.36 -12.19
C GLY A 257 4.75 -6.22 -11.17
N VAL A 258 5.95 -5.71 -10.87
CA VAL A 258 6.14 -4.59 -9.93
C VAL A 258 5.45 -3.31 -10.40
N ILE A 259 5.44 -3.04 -11.71
CA ILE A 259 4.79 -1.85 -12.29
C ILE A 259 3.27 -1.99 -12.29
N ALA A 260 2.75 -3.17 -12.64
CA ALA A 260 1.31 -3.37 -12.81
C ALA A 260 0.53 -3.15 -11.50
N CYS A 261 1.07 -3.58 -10.36
CA CYS A 261 0.36 -3.51 -9.08
C CYS A 261 0.11 -2.06 -8.60
N PRO A 262 1.10 -1.16 -8.53
CA PRO A 262 0.86 0.25 -8.22
C PRO A 262 0.01 0.94 -9.29
N ILE A 263 0.22 0.68 -10.59
CA ILE A 263 -0.59 1.33 -11.64
C ILE A 263 -2.08 1.03 -11.48
N THR A 264 -2.42 -0.24 -11.32
CA THR A 264 -3.83 -0.64 -11.11
C THR A 264 -4.37 -0.12 -9.78
N SER A 265 -3.58 -0.20 -8.70
CA SER A 265 -3.99 0.32 -7.39
C SER A 265 -4.17 1.84 -7.36
N GLY A 266 -3.34 2.59 -8.08
CA GLY A 266 -3.46 4.04 -8.19
C GLY A 266 -4.70 4.45 -8.97
N ASP A 267 -5.04 3.73 -10.04
CA ASP A 267 -6.28 3.96 -10.78
C ASP A 267 -7.53 3.73 -9.91
N THR A 268 -7.51 2.69 -9.07
CA THR A 268 -8.63 2.39 -8.19
C THR A 268 -8.69 3.40 -7.04
N ALA A 269 -7.56 3.97 -6.63
CA ALA A 269 -7.50 5.05 -5.65
C ALA A 269 -8.25 6.29 -6.12
N PHE A 270 -7.91 6.83 -7.30
CA PHE A 270 -8.59 8.01 -7.88
C PHE A 270 -10.08 7.75 -8.14
N ARG A 271 -10.42 6.54 -8.59
CA ARG A 271 -11.82 6.13 -8.73
C ARG A 271 -12.55 6.12 -7.39
N SER A 272 -11.91 5.62 -6.34
CA SER A 272 -12.48 5.58 -4.98
C SER A 272 -12.69 6.99 -4.43
N VAL A 273 -11.76 7.93 -4.64
CA VAL A 273 -11.96 9.34 -4.24
C VAL A 273 -13.22 9.91 -4.88
N ARG A 274 -13.36 9.73 -6.20
CA ARG A 274 -14.56 10.16 -6.94
C ARG A 274 -15.84 9.55 -6.35
N LEU A 275 -15.82 8.25 -6.05
CA LEU A 275 -16.98 7.57 -5.48
C LEU A 275 -17.30 8.05 -4.06
N ILE A 276 -16.30 8.32 -3.22
CA ILE A 276 -16.51 8.88 -1.87
C ILE A 276 -17.16 10.27 -1.95
N PHE A 277 -16.69 11.15 -2.85
CA PHE A 277 -17.35 12.44 -3.06
C PHE A 277 -18.77 12.29 -3.61
N ALA A 278 -18.96 11.35 -4.55
CA ALA A 278 -20.28 11.05 -5.09
C ALA A 278 -21.26 10.59 -4.01
N ASP A 279 -20.84 9.67 -3.14
CA ASP A 279 -21.64 9.16 -2.03
C ASP A 279 -21.92 10.26 -1.00
N ALA A 280 -20.90 11.05 -0.63
CA ALA A 280 -21.04 12.13 0.35
C ALA A 280 -21.98 13.26 -0.12
N MET A 281 -22.00 13.56 -1.42
CA MET A 281 -22.84 14.60 -2.03
C MET A 281 -24.12 14.04 -2.68
N SER A 282 -24.34 12.72 -2.63
CA SER A 282 -25.45 12.03 -3.31
C SER A 282 -25.54 12.31 -4.82
N ILE A 283 -24.39 12.41 -5.50
CA ILE A 283 -24.30 12.68 -6.95
C ILE A 283 -24.30 11.38 -7.75
N SER A 284 -25.31 11.18 -8.59
CA SER A 284 -25.38 10.02 -9.49
C SER A 284 -24.18 9.93 -10.45
N GLN A 285 -23.60 8.74 -10.58
CA GLN A 285 -22.43 8.45 -11.42
C GLN A 285 -22.78 7.81 -12.78
N THR A 286 -24.04 7.87 -13.20
CA THR A 286 -24.47 7.34 -14.52
C THR A 286 -24.01 8.23 -15.67
N SER A 287 -24.08 9.55 -15.51
CA SER A 287 -23.69 10.53 -16.53
C SER A 287 -22.20 10.84 -16.51
N THR A 288 -21.56 10.85 -17.69
CA THR A 288 -20.15 11.25 -17.87
C THR A 288 -19.87 12.66 -17.37
N LYS A 289 -20.85 13.58 -17.47
CA LYS A 289 -20.70 14.96 -16.97
C LYS A 289 -20.44 14.98 -15.46
N ASN A 290 -21.21 14.21 -14.70
CA ASN A 290 -21.05 14.12 -13.25
C ASN A 290 -19.72 13.46 -12.87
N ARG A 291 -19.27 12.48 -13.67
CA ARG A 291 -17.96 11.85 -13.46
C ARG A 291 -16.83 12.85 -13.68
N LEU A 292 -16.88 13.63 -14.77
CA LEU A 292 -15.87 14.64 -15.10
C LEU A 292 -15.84 15.77 -14.07
N MET A 293 -17.01 16.22 -13.62
CA MET A 293 -17.15 17.28 -12.61
C MET A 293 -16.42 16.93 -11.31
N LEU A 294 -16.41 15.64 -10.92
CA LEU A 294 -15.68 15.17 -9.74
C LEU A 294 -14.23 14.78 -10.07
N ALA A 295 -13.97 14.17 -11.23
CA ALA A 295 -12.64 13.69 -11.59
C ALA A 295 -11.66 14.85 -11.83
N VAL A 296 -12.06 15.90 -12.55
CA VAL A 296 -11.14 17.00 -12.92
C VAL A 296 -10.51 17.68 -11.69
N PRO A 297 -11.28 18.11 -10.65
CA PRO A 297 -10.69 18.68 -9.45
C PRO A 297 -9.77 17.71 -8.71
N VAL A 298 -10.16 16.44 -8.60
CA VAL A 298 -9.37 15.40 -7.92
C VAL A 298 -8.03 15.20 -8.62
N PHE A 299 -8.02 15.14 -9.96
CA PHE A 299 -6.79 15.02 -10.74
C PHE A 299 -5.95 16.30 -10.74
N ALA A 300 -6.57 17.48 -10.68
CA ALA A 300 -5.84 18.73 -10.53
C ALA A 300 -5.05 18.77 -9.20
N VAL A 301 -5.68 18.34 -8.10
CA VAL A 301 -5.02 18.19 -6.81
C VAL A 301 -3.94 17.10 -6.86
N GLY A 302 -4.24 15.93 -7.43
CA GLY A 302 -3.27 14.85 -7.60
C GLY A 302 -2.04 15.30 -8.39
N PHE A 303 -2.24 16.02 -9.49
CA PHE A 303 -1.15 16.59 -10.29
C PHE A 303 -0.34 17.62 -9.50
N ALA A 304 -1.00 18.53 -8.77
CA ALA A 304 -0.30 19.51 -7.94
C ALA A 304 0.59 18.86 -6.87
N LEU A 305 0.13 17.75 -6.28
CA LEU A 305 0.91 16.97 -5.31
C LEU A 305 2.16 16.31 -5.92
N THR A 306 2.22 16.09 -7.24
CA THR A 306 3.42 15.54 -7.90
C THR A 306 4.61 16.50 -7.89
N PHE A 307 4.40 17.79 -7.62
CA PHE A 307 5.48 18.78 -7.46
C PHE A 307 6.11 18.77 -6.05
N ILE A 308 5.54 18.00 -5.12
CA ILE A 308 6.08 17.82 -3.77
C ILE A 308 7.08 16.65 -3.79
N ASP A 309 8.13 16.76 -2.98
CA ASP A 309 9.14 15.71 -2.83
C ASP A 309 8.49 14.35 -2.46
N PHE A 310 8.91 13.31 -3.17
CA PHE A 310 8.35 11.96 -3.02
C PHE A 310 8.46 11.43 -1.59
N ASN A 311 9.56 11.71 -0.87
CA ASN A 311 9.74 11.22 0.49
C ASN A 311 8.79 11.92 1.47
N ILE A 312 8.47 13.19 1.22
CA ILE A 312 7.42 13.89 1.98
C ILE A 312 6.07 13.20 1.75
N ILE A 313 5.67 13.04 0.49
CA ILE A 313 4.39 12.38 0.14
C ILE A 313 4.34 10.96 0.72
N TRP A 314 5.42 10.20 0.63
CA TRP A 314 5.52 8.84 1.16
C TRP A 314 5.31 8.80 2.68
N ARG A 315 5.90 9.72 3.45
CA ARG A 315 5.70 9.77 4.91
C ARG A 315 4.25 10.01 5.30
N TYR A 316 3.60 11.00 4.68
CA TYR A 316 2.18 11.27 4.92
C TYR A 316 1.29 10.11 4.47
N PHE A 317 1.60 9.50 3.33
CA PHE A 317 0.92 8.29 2.85
C PHE A 317 1.05 7.17 3.90
N ALA A 318 2.27 6.86 4.32
CA ALA A 318 2.57 5.74 5.21
C ALA A 318 1.83 5.90 6.55
N PHE A 319 1.91 7.07 7.18
CA PHE A 319 1.16 7.36 8.41
C PHE A 319 -0.35 7.27 8.19
N SER A 320 -0.87 7.93 7.14
CA SER A 320 -2.31 7.95 6.87
C SER A 320 -2.86 6.55 6.61
N ASN A 321 -2.06 5.70 5.97
CA ASN A 321 -2.43 4.33 5.71
C ASN A 321 -2.57 3.52 7.01
N GLN A 322 -1.63 3.69 7.95
CA GLN A 322 -1.68 3.01 9.25
C GLN A 322 -2.79 3.52 10.15
N ALA A 323 -2.95 4.84 10.24
CA ALA A 323 -4.00 5.42 11.07
C ALA A 323 -5.39 4.99 10.59
N LEU A 324 -5.59 4.90 9.27
CA LEU A 324 -6.85 4.43 8.70
C LEU A 324 -7.09 2.95 9.02
N ALA A 325 -6.05 2.11 8.90
CA ALA A 325 -6.14 0.70 9.28
C ALA A 325 -6.51 0.51 10.76
N THR A 326 -5.91 1.32 11.64
CA THR A 326 -6.21 1.32 13.08
C THR A 326 -7.68 1.61 13.36
N ILE A 327 -8.26 2.63 12.71
CA ILE A 327 -9.68 2.97 12.89
C ILE A 327 -10.58 1.82 12.44
N VAL A 328 -10.24 1.16 11.32
CA VAL A 328 -11.00 0.02 10.80
C VAL A 328 -10.89 -1.20 11.71
N LEU A 329 -9.73 -1.46 12.32
CA LEU A 329 -9.57 -2.50 13.33
C LEU A 329 -10.44 -2.22 14.57
N TRP A 330 -10.52 -0.97 15.03
CA TRP A 330 -11.43 -0.59 16.13
C TRP A 330 -12.90 -0.74 15.76
N ALA A 331 -13.30 -0.36 14.54
CA ALA A 331 -14.66 -0.59 14.05
C ALA A 331 -14.98 -2.10 13.97
N SER A 332 -13.99 -2.91 13.56
CA SER A 332 -14.09 -4.37 13.52
C SER A 332 -14.23 -4.98 14.91
N ALA A 333 -13.48 -4.47 15.89
CA ALA A 333 -13.62 -4.88 17.29
C ALA A 333 -15.02 -4.56 17.83
N MET A 334 -15.53 -3.34 17.59
CA MET A 334 -16.88 -2.95 18.00
C MET A 334 -17.96 -3.79 17.32
N TYR A 335 -17.78 -4.15 16.05
CA TYR A 335 -18.65 -5.12 15.40
C TYR A 335 -18.69 -6.46 16.14
N MET A 336 -17.53 -7.00 16.53
CA MET A 336 -17.48 -8.27 17.28
C MET A 336 -18.20 -8.17 18.63
N VAL A 337 -18.05 -7.05 19.34
CA VAL A 337 -18.79 -6.77 20.59
C VAL A 337 -20.30 -6.78 20.33
N HIS A 338 -20.78 -6.10 19.29
CA HIS A 338 -22.20 -6.08 18.92
C HIS A 338 -22.73 -7.47 18.55
N GLN A 339 -21.88 -8.36 18.05
CA GLN A 339 -22.23 -9.75 17.75
C GLN A 339 -22.05 -10.69 18.95
N SER A 340 -21.72 -10.17 20.13
CA SER A 340 -21.42 -10.95 21.33
C SER A 340 -20.31 -12.00 21.11
N LYS A 341 -19.33 -11.68 20.25
CA LYS A 341 -18.15 -12.51 19.98
C LYS A 341 -16.90 -11.90 20.60
N SER A 342 -15.87 -12.73 20.80
CA SER A 342 -14.58 -12.28 21.35
C SER A 342 -13.93 -11.22 20.45
N HIS A 343 -13.91 -9.97 20.88
CA HIS A 343 -13.38 -8.84 20.14
C HIS A 343 -11.84 -8.80 20.09
N TRP A 344 -11.17 -9.61 20.92
CA TRP A 344 -9.70 -9.59 21.08
C TRP A 344 -8.93 -9.82 19.79
N LEU A 345 -9.50 -10.57 18.84
CA LEU A 345 -8.90 -10.79 17.53
C LEU A 345 -8.63 -9.47 16.80
N ALA A 346 -9.53 -8.49 16.92
CA ALA A 346 -9.39 -7.16 16.31
C ALA A 346 -8.83 -6.12 17.30
N SER A 347 -9.20 -6.18 18.59
CA SER A 347 -8.73 -5.21 19.59
C SER A 347 -7.22 -5.28 19.82
N LEU A 348 -6.62 -6.48 19.84
CA LEU A 348 -5.17 -6.62 20.05
C LEU A 348 -4.35 -5.90 18.96
N PRO A 349 -4.54 -6.19 17.65
CA PRO A 349 -3.85 -5.42 16.62
C PRO A 349 -4.29 -3.95 16.58
N ALA A 350 -5.55 -3.62 16.94
CA ALA A 350 -5.99 -2.22 17.02
C ALA A 350 -5.19 -1.42 18.07
N THR A 351 -5.03 -1.98 19.28
CA THR A 351 -4.24 -1.37 20.36
C THR A 351 -2.78 -1.22 19.96
N PHE A 352 -2.18 -2.27 19.38
CA PHE A 352 -0.81 -2.21 18.89
C PHE A 352 -0.61 -1.10 17.87
N MET A 353 -1.48 -1.03 16.84
CA MET A 353 -1.38 -0.02 15.80
C MET A 353 -1.73 1.39 16.31
N THR A 354 -2.60 1.50 17.31
CA THR A 354 -2.83 2.77 18.01
C THR A 354 -1.55 3.27 18.66
N ALA A 355 -0.82 2.40 19.37
CA ALA A 355 0.46 2.76 19.97
C ALA A 355 1.49 3.15 18.89
N VAL A 356 1.58 2.41 17.77
CA VAL A 356 2.45 2.76 16.63
C VAL A 356 2.13 4.16 16.09
N CYS A 357 0.87 4.41 15.74
CA CYS A 357 0.44 5.68 15.16
C CYS A 357 0.62 6.85 16.13
N THR A 358 0.31 6.64 17.42
CA THR A 358 0.51 7.66 18.46
C THR A 358 1.99 7.96 18.64
N THR A 359 2.86 6.96 18.80
CA THR A 359 4.30 7.23 18.90
C THR A 359 4.83 7.91 17.63
N TYR A 360 4.33 7.54 16.44
CA TYR A 360 4.78 8.16 15.20
C TYR A 360 4.46 9.66 15.17
N ILE A 361 3.22 10.03 15.48
CA ILE A 361 2.83 11.45 15.46
C ILE A 361 3.53 12.26 16.55
N LEU A 362 3.90 11.64 17.68
CA LEU A 362 4.67 12.30 18.73
C LEU A 362 6.13 12.52 18.31
N MET A 363 6.78 11.55 17.65
CA MET A 363 8.22 11.59 17.34
C MET A 363 8.59 12.17 15.99
N ALA A 364 7.75 11.97 14.97
CA ALA A 364 8.12 12.27 13.59
C ALA A 364 8.37 13.79 13.43
N PRO A 365 9.31 14.19 12.55
CA PRO A 365 9.61 15.60 12.29
C PRO A 365 8.37 16.40 11.82
N GLU A 366 7.50 15.77 11.05
CA GLU A 366 6.21 16.34 10.60
C GLU A 366 5.10 16.30 11.66
N GLY A 367 5.34 15.63 12.79
CA GLY A 367 4.45 15.54 13.95
C GLY A 367 4.83 16.53 15.04
N LEU A 368 4.86 16.07 16.30
CA LEU A 368 5.21 16.92 17.44
C LEU A 368 6.72 17.00 17.73
N SER A 369 7.55 16.21 17.03
CA SER A 369 9.01 16.19 17.20
C SER A 369 9.49 16.00 18.65
N LEU A 370 8.75 15.21 19.44
CA LEU A 370 9.09 14.88 20.82
C LEU A 370 10.14 13.77 20.90
N SER A 371 10.87 13.73 22.01
CA SER A 371 11.88 12.70 22.26
C SER A 371 11.25 11.32 22.47
N ALA A 372 12.04 10.26 22.23
CA ALA A 372 11.61 8.88 22.47
C ALA A 372 11.23 8.64 23.95
N ALA A 373 11.89 9.33 24.89
CA ALA A 373 11.62 9.23 26.32
C ALA A 373 10.19 9.64 26.72
N ILE A 374 9.55 10.50 25.93
CA ILE A 374 8.17 10.96 26.15
C ILE A 374 7.19 10.18 25.26
N SER A 375 7.62 9.81 24.07
CA SER A 375 6.73 9.34 23.01
C SER A 375 6.47 7.83 23.04
N TYR A 376 7.34 7.06 23.69
CA TYR A 376 7.19 5.61 23.77
C TYR A 376 6.06 5.26 24.74
N PRO A 377 5.19 4.31 24.39
CA PRO A 377 4.16 3.84 25.30
C PRO A 377 4.85 3.19 26.52
N VAL A 378 4.45 3.61 27.72
CA VAL A 378 4.93 3.06 29.00
C VAL A 378 4.27 1.71 29.26
#